data_AF-A0A8C8XP35-F1
#
_entry.id   AF-A0A8C8XP35-F1
#
_cell.length_a   1.000
_cell.length_b   1.000
_cell.length_c   1.000
_cell.angle_alpha   90.00
_cell.angle_beta   90.00
_cell.angle_gamma   90.00
#
_symmetry.space_group_name_H-M   'P 1'
#
loop_
_entity.id
_entity.type
_entity.pdbx_description
1 polymer ?
#
loop_
_entity_poly.entity_id
_entity_poly.type
_entity_poly.pdbx_seq_one_letter_code
_entity_poly.pdbx_strand_id
1 'polypeptide(L)'
;NWWFSEGRWVGRMCEIKEDLTVHLMSTEKHRILDSLYAIRSQCNCMHFLVVIWNQASIDYYTHRGALDLSSEEGWHLFRFNRQELMDMAKEE
;
A
#
# COMPACT_ATOMS: atom_id res chain seq x y z
N ASN A 1 -10.60 -3.93 2.70
CA ASN A 1 -10.40 -4.78 3.89
C ASN A 1 -8.99 -4.55 4.40
N TRP A 2 -8.82 -4.03 5.62
CA TRP A 2 -7.51 -3.60 6.15
C TRP A 2 -6.71 -4.78 6.71
N TRP A 3 -5.39 -4.75 6.54
CA TRP A 3 -4.47 -5.65 7.26
C TRP A 3 -3.49 -4.83 8.09
N PHE A 4 -3.13 -5.37 9.23
CA PHE A 4 -2.13 -4.79 10.11
C PHE A 4 -0.88 -5.66 10.05
N SER A 5 0.26 -5.06 9.72
CA SER A 5 1.56 -5.71 9.80
C SER A 5 2.35 -5.06 10.94
N GLU A 6 2.97 -5.87 11.80
CA GLU A 6 3.92 -5.36 12.80
C GLU A 6 5.31 -5.32 12.14
N GLY A 7 5.77 -4.12 11.79
CA GLY A 7 7.10 -3.92 11.25
C GLY A 7 8.15 -4.04 12.36
N ARG A 8 9.16 -4.89 12.17
CA ARG A 8 10.26 -5.09 13.15
C ARG A 8 10.98 -3.80 13.58
N TRP A 9 10.89 -2.73 12.79
CA TRP A 9 11.56 -1.44 13.03
C TRP A 9 10.62 -0.24 13.20
N VAL A 10 9.35 -0.37 12.80
CA VAL A 10 8.42 0.77 12.66
C VAL A 10 7.16 0.59 13.52
N GLY A 11 6.97 -0.60 14.13
CA GLY A 11 5.75 -0.94 14.86
C GLY A 11 4.57 -1.22 13.93
N ARG A 12 3.34 -1.01 14.42
CA ARG A 12 2.13 -1.33 13.68
C ARG A 12 1.94 -0.46 12.44
N MET A 13 1.81 -1.12 11.30
CA MET A 13 1.55 -0.53 10.00
C MET A 13 0.19 -0.98 9.48
N CYS A 14 -0.53 -0.04 8.86
CA CYS A 14 -1.79 -0.32 8.17
C CYS A 14 -1.51 -0.50 6.67
N GLU A 15 -1.87 -1.66 6.13
CA GLU A 15 -1.88 -1.93 4.70
C GLU A 15 -3.33 -1.96 4.21
N ILE A 16 -3.65 -1.11 3.25
CA ILE A 16 -4.93 -1.13 2.56
C ILE A 16 -4.88 -2.26 1.53
N LYS A 17 -5.55 -3.38 1.84
CA LYS A 17 -5.85 -4.38 0.81
C LYS A 17 -7.21 -4.05 0.24
N GLU A 18 -7.21 -3.46 -0.94
CA GLU A 18 -8.34 -3.56 -1.86
C GLU A 18 -7.80 -3.43 -3.28
N ASP A 19 -8.44 -4.15 -4.20
CA ASP A 19 -8.06 -4.33 -5.60
C ASP A 19 -7.41 -3.09 -6.21
N LEU A 20 -6.50 -3.31 -7.16
CA LEU A 20 -5.95 -2.27 -8.07
C LEU A 20 -7.00 -1.26 -8.59
N THR A 21 -8.29 -1.57 -8.49
CA THR A 21 -9.47 -0.74 -8.76
C THR A 21 -9.69 0.45 -7.80
N VAL A 22 -9.08 0.53 -6.60
CA VAL A 22 -9.28 1.71 -5.73
C VAL A 22 -8.61 2.97 -6.30
N HIS A 23 -7.59 2.83 -7.15
CA HIS A 23 -6.77 3.99 -7.53
C HIS A 23 -7.18 4.71 -8.81
N LEU A 24 -8.05 4.12 -9.64
CA LEU A 24 -8.63 4.87 -10.77
C LEU A 24 -9.75 5.80 -10.32
N MET A 25 -10.32 5.60 -9.11
CA MET A 25 -11.55 6.28 -8.66
C MET A 25 -11.58 6.57 -7.14
N SER A 26 -10.44 6.73 -6.45
CA SER A 26 -10.50 7.17 -5.04
C SER A 26 -10.84 8.66 -4.96
N THR A 27 -12.13 8.95 -4.82
CA THR A 27 -12.62 10.29 -4.46
C THR A 27 -11.94 10.76 -3.17
N GLU A 28 -11.74 12.07 -3.00
CA GLU A 28 -11.11 12.67 -1.80
C GLU A 28 -11.73 12.15 -0.49
N LYS A 29 -13.02 11.81 -0.52
CA LYS A 29 -13.78 11.29 0.60
C LYS A 29 -13.26 9.94 1.13
N HIS A 30 -12.85 9.02 0.25
CA HIS A 30 -12.28 7.74 0.70
C HIS A 30 -10.92 7.95 1.38
N ARG A 31 -10.09 8.87 0.87
CA ARG A 31 -8.75 9.15 1.40
C ARG A 31 -8.78 9.70 2.83
N ILE A 32 -9.75 10.57 3.12
CA ILE A 32 -9.98 11.11 4.47
C ILE A 32 -10.42 9.99 5.41
N LEU A 33 -11.33 9.12 4.97
CA LEU A 33 -11.82 8.00 5.77
C LEU A 33 -10.69 7.01 6.10
N ASP A 34 -9.85 6.71 5.11
CA ASP A 34 -8.71 5.82 5.24
C ASP A 34 -7.69 6.38 6.26
N SER A 35 -7.39 7.67 6.16
CA SER A 35 -6.48 8.36 7.09
C SER A 35 -7.04 8.37 8.52
N LEU A 36 -8.35 8.62 8.68
CA LEU A 36 -9.03 8.57 9.98
C LEU A 36 -9.00 7.17 10.58
N TYR A 37 -9.18 6.13 9.77
CA TYR A 37 -9.12 4.75 10.23
C TYR A 37 -7.72 4.36 10.71
N ALA A 38 -6.67 4.75 9.97
CA ALA A 38 -5.28 4.50 10.36
C ALA A 38 -4.95 5.13 11.72
N ILE A 39 -5.32 6.40 11.92
CA ILE A 39 -5.09 7.10 13.20
C ILE A 39 -5.86 6.44 14.35
N ARG A 40 -7.15 6.11 14.14
CA ARG A 40 -7.96 5.41 15.16
C ARG A 40 -7.40 4.03 15.51
N SER A 41 -6.77 3.36 14.56
CA SER A 41 -6.18 2.04 14.75
C SER A 41 -4.75 2.08 15.29
N GLN A 42 -4.24 3.27 15.64
CA GLN A 42 -2.88 3.51 16.13
C GLN A 42 -1.81 3.01 15.15
N CYS A 43 -2.06 3.19 13.85
CA CYS A 43 -1.06 2.92 12.83
C CYS A 43 -0.08 4.08 12.75
N ASN A 44 1.22 3.76 12.71
CA ASN A 44 2.28 4.76 12.60
C ASN A 44 2.42 5.31 11.19
N CYS A 45 2.05 4.52 10.19
CA CYS A 45 2.05 4.91 8.79
C CYS A 45 1.01 4.11 7.99
N MET A 46 0.79 4.55 6.75
CA MET A 46 -0.06 3.91 5.76
C MET A 46 0.73 3.72 4.47
N HIS A 47 0.77 2.50 3.96
CA HIS A 47 1.38 2.20 2.66
C HIS A 47 0.30 1.86 1.64
N PHE A 48 0.51 2.33 0.41
CA PHE A 48 -0.34 2.04 -0.75
C PHE A 48 0.50 2.11 -2.03
N LEU A 49 -0.02 1.53 -3.10
CA LEU A 49 0.64 1.51 -4.41
C LEU A 49 0.02 2.56 -5.34
N VAL A 50 0.88 3.25 -6.08
CA VAL A 50 0.48 4.14 -7.18
C VAL A 50 1.15 3.62 -8.46
N VAL A 51 0.39 3.57 -9.55
CA VAL A 51 0.96 3.20 -10.86
C VAL A 51 1.86 4.34 -11.36
N ILE A 52 3.07 3.99 -11.80
CA ILE A 52 4.16 4.94 -12.12
C ILE A 52 3.80 6.01 -13.17
N TRP A 53 2.85 5.72 -14.06
CA TRP A 53 2.44 6.63 -15.13
C TRP A 53 1.40 7.66 -14.67
N ASN A 54 0.82 7.50 -13.48
CA ASN A 54 -0.18 8.43 -12.96
C ASN A 54 0.48 9.56 -12.17
N GLN A 55 1.13 10.48 -12.90
CA GLN A 55 1.84 11.61 -12.31
C GLN A 55 0.94 12.48 -11.43
N ALA A 56 -0.33 12.67 -11.81
CA ALA A 56 -1.28 13.45 -11.03
C ALA A 56 -1.51 12.88 -9.63
N SER A 57 -1.63 11.56 -9.49
CA SER A 57 -1.68 10.91 -8.18
C SER A 57 -0.36 11.03 -7.44
N ILE A 58 0.77 10.77 -8.10
CA ILE A 58 2.11 10.87 -7.47
C ILE A 58 2.29 12.26 -6.87
N ASP A 59 2.12 13.30 -7.68
CA ASP A 59 2.21 14.69 -7.24
C ASP A 59 1.25 14.97 -6.08
N TYR A 60 -0.02 14.54 -6.19
CA TYR A 60 -1.00 14.77 -5.15
C TYR A 60 -0.55 14.24 -3.77
N TYR A 61 0.02 13.03 -3.72
CA TYR A 61 0.43 12.41 -2.47
C TYR A 61 1.76 12.96 -1.96
N THR A 62 2.73 13.20 -2.84
CA THR A 62 4.02 13.80 -2.46
C THR A 62 3.83 15.21 -1.90
N HIS A 63 2.93 16.02 -2.46
CA HIS A 63 2.57 17.35 -1.90
C HIS A 63 1.97 17.28 -0.49
N ARG A 64 1.53 16.10 -0.03
CA ARG A 64 0.99 15.87 1.32
C ARG A 64 1.97 15.12 2.23
N GLY A 65 3.22 14.97 1.80
CA GLY A 65 4.29 14.36 2.59
C GLY A 65 4.41 12.84 2.45
N ALA A 66 3.71 12.22 1.47
CA ALA A 66 3.97 10.82 1.15
C ALA A 66 5.35 10.68 0.48
N LEU A 67 6.06 9.60 0.79
CA LEU A 67 7.35 9.24 0.20
C LEU A 67 7.17 8.12 -0.83
N ASP A 68 7.78 8.26 -2.01
CA ASP A 68 7.85 7.16 -2.98
C ASP A 68 8.97 6.20 -2.58
N LEU A 69 8.62 5.19 -1.80
CA LEU A 69 9.56 4.16 -1.35
C LEU A 69 10.21 3.40 -2.52
N SER A 70 9.54 3.28 -3.66
CA SER A 70 10.10 2.57 -4.82
C SER A 70 11.35 3.30 -5.35
N SER A 71 11.31 4.64 -5.35
CA SER A 71 12.41 5.49 -5.78
C SER A 71 13.45 5.73 -4.69
N GLU A 72 13.01 6.00 -3.45
CA GLU A 72 13.88 6.37 -2.33
C GLU A 72 14.67 5.18 -1.77
N GLU A 73 14.04 4.00 -1.70
CA GLU A 73 14.61 2.81 -1.05
C GLU A 73 14.80 1.64 -2.03
N GLY A 74 14.39 1.80 -3.29
CA GLY A 74 14.59 0.78 -4.33
C GLY A 74 13.65 -0.43 -4.20
N TRP A 75 12.46 -0.25 -3.63
CA TRP A 75 11.52 -1.37 -3.46
C TRP A 75 10.97 -1.88 -4.80
N HIS A 76 10.86 -3.21 -4.88
CA HIS A 76 10.19 -3.89 -5.98
C HIS A 76 9.04 -4.75 -5.46
N LEU A 77 7.86 -4.59 -6.05
CA LEU A 77 6.70 -5.42 -5.74
C LEU A 77 6.71 -6.70 -6.58
N PHE A 78 6.87 -7.84 -5.91
CA PHE A 78 6.72 -9.17 -6.52
C PHE A 78 5.39 -9.80 -6.14
N ARG A 79 4.76 -10.51 -7.07
CA ARG A 79 3.54 -11.30 -6.84
C ARG A 79 3.66 -12.66 -7.52
N PHE A 80 3.59 -13.73 -6.72
CA PHE A 80 3.26 -15.05 -7.25
C PHE A 80 1.76 -15.17 -7.46
N ASN A 81 1.32 -15.72 -8.58
CA ASN A 81 -0.07 -16.11 -8.70
C ASN A 81 -0.28 -17.45 -8.01
N ARG A 82 -1.54 -17.85 -7.90
CA ARG A 82 -1.91 -19.09 -7.21
C ARG A 82 -1.18 -20.31 -7.79
N GLN A 83 -0.97 -20.35 -9.10
CA GLN A 83 -0.34 -21.48 -9.75
C GLN A 83 1.14 -21.62 -9.34
N GLU A 84 1.91 -20.53 -9.40
CA GLU A 84 3.32 -20.56 -9.01
C GLU A 84 3.48 -20.89 -7.51
N LEU A 85 2.57 -20.41 -6.66
CA LEU A 85 2.54 -20.81 -5.25
C LEU A 85 2.25 -22.31 -5.06
N MET A 86 1.31 -22.86 -5.84
CA MET A 86 0.97 -24.29 -5.79
C MET A 86 2.11 -25.16 -6.30
N ASP A 87 2.92 -24.68 -7.23
CA ASP A 87 4.07 -25.43 -7.75
C ASP A 87 5.25 -25.41 -6.77
N MET A 88 5.57 -24.25 -6.18
CA MET A 88 6.60 -24.17 -5.12
C MET A 88 6.24 -25.02 -3.89
N ALA A 89 4.95 -25.09 -3.51
CA ALA A 89 4.50 -25.89 -2.37
C ALA A 89 4.64 -27.42 -2.58
N LYS A 90 4.89 -27.87 -3.82
CA LYS A 90 5.14 -29.29 -4.15
C LYS A 90 6.63 -29.65 -4.18
N GLU A 91 7.53 -28.65 -4.03
CA GLU A 91 8.98 -28.85 -4.05
C GLU A 91 9.55 -29.26 -2.67
N GLU A 92 8.67 -29.56 -1.70
CA GLU A 92 9.01 -30.19 -0.40
C GLU A 92 9.10 -31.73 -0.51
#